data_AF-A0A6L9XZ04-F1
#
_entry.id   AF-A0A6L9XZ04-F1
#
_cell.length_a   1.000
_cell.length_b   1.000
_cell.length_c   1.000
_cell.angle_alpha   90.00
_cell.angle_beta   90.00
_cell.angle_gamma   90.00
#
_symmetry.space_group_name_H-M   'P 1'
#
loop_
_entity.id
_entity.type
_entity.pdbx_description
1 polymer ?
#
loop_
_entity_poly.entity_id
_entity_poly.type
_entity_poly.pdbx_seq_one_letter_code
_entity_poly.pdbx_strand_id
1 'polypeptide(L)'
;MASGGSAIRGSRVGAGPMGEQDRGYHAERISVSYWDALGNETVRHFAANLPEDEIPEIIDSPSSGLPAGRDKDNPPSVAKLEPYKTHLAYVKERRTEDEAEQLLEDALTQLRARRGKLSATN
;
A
#
# COMPACT_ATOMS: atom_id res chain seq x y z
N MET A 1 -30.07 2.44 -43.93
CA MET A 1 -30.00 1.19 -43.15
C MET A 1 -30.10 1.55 -41.68
N ALA A 2 -31.22 1.24 -41.03
CA ALA A 2 -31.49 1.62 -39.65
C ALA A 2 -30.76 0.70 -38.67
N SER A 3 -30.16 1.25 -37.61
CA SER A 3 -30.04 0.53 -36.34
C SER A 3 -30.02 1.50 -35.16
N GLY A 4 -31.12 1.50 -34.41
CA GLY A 4 -31.12 1.66 -32.95
C GLY A 4 -30.78 3.03 -32.38
N GLY A 5 -31.81 3.72 -31.89
CA GLY A 5 -31.61 4.78 -30.91
C GLY A 5 -30.90 4.25 -29.67
N SER A 6 -29.66 4.69 -29.44
CA SER A 6 -29.08 4.63 -28.09
C SER A 6 -29.49 5.89 -27.36
N ALA A 7 -30.42 5.77 -26.41
CA ALA A 7 -30.79 6.86 -25.50
C ALA A 7 -29.66 7.22 -24.51
N ILE A 8 -28.62 6.38 -24.41
CA ILE A 8 -27.49 6.55 -23.49
C ILE A 8 -26.25 6.95 -24.29
N ARG A 9 -25.71 8.13 -23.97
CA ARG A 9 -24.38 8.58 -24.42
C ARG A 9 -23.38 8.37 -23.29
N GLY A 10 -22.57 7.32 -23.39
CA GLY A 10 -21.36 7.18 -22.59
C GLY A 10 -20.15 7.63 -23.40
N SER A 11 -19.35 8.57 -22.88
CA SER A 11 -18.03 8.90 -23.43
C SER A 11 -16.94 8.47 -22.46
N ARG A 12 -15.79 8.05 -22.99
CA ARG A 12 -14.59 7.84 -22.17
C ARG A 12 -14.05 9.20 -21.75
N VAL A 13 -13.67 9.34 -20.48
CA VAL A 13 -12.98 10.53 -19.97
C VAL A 13 -11.62 10.64 -20.67
N GLY A 14 -11.37 11.78 -21.29
CA GLY A 14 -10.13 12.09 -22.01
C GLY A 14 -10.40 12.80 -23.34
N ALA A 15 -9.41 13.57 -23.81
CA ALA A 15 -9.43 14.09 -25.17
C ALA A 15 -9.04 12.97 -26.15
N GLY A 16 -9.77 12.86 -27.27
CA GLY A 16 -9.30 12.06 -28.39
C GLY A 16 -8.03 12.69 -28.99
N PRO A 17 -7.19 11.91 -29.69
CA PRO A 17 -6.01 12.45 -30.34
C PRO A 17 -6.45 13.57 -31.30
N MET A 18 -6.08 14.81 -30.98
CA MET A 18 -6.22 15.92 -31.92
C MET A 18 -5.33 15.57 -33.12
N GLY A 19 -5.87 15.62 -34.34
CA GLY A 19 -5.19 15.19 -35.58
C GLY A 19 -4.04 16.09 -36.02
N GLU A 20 -3.27 16.61 -35.06
CA GLU A 20 -2.12 17.47 -35.30
C GLU A 20 -1.00 16.63 -35.92
N GLN A 21 -0.64 16.96 -37.16
CA GLN A 21 0.35 16.20 -37.93
C GLN A 21 1.78 16.41 -37.42
N ASP A 22 2.03 17.54 -36.76
CA ASP A 22 3.33 17.93 -36.22
C ASP A 22 3.26 17.98 -34.68
N ARG A 23 4.34 17.53 -34.02
CA ARG A 23 4.48 17.52 -32.57
C ARG A 23 5.14 18.80 -32.03
N GLY A 24 5.51 19.73 -32.92
CA GLY A 24 6.10 21.01 -32.57
C GLY A 24 7.51 20.91 -32.00
N TYR A 25 7.94 21.98 -31.33
CA TYR A 25 9.28 22.06 -30.73
C TYR A 25 9.37 21.22 -29.45
N HIS A 26 10.40 20.36 -29.37
CA HIS A 26 10.69 19.59 -28.16
C HIS A 26 11.50 20.42 -27.17
N ALA A 27 10.93 20.64 -25.99
CA ALA A 27 11.67 21.21 -24.87
C ALA A 27 12.81 20.28 -24.43
N GLU A 28 13.91 20.87 -23.96
CA GLU A 28 15.05 20.13 -23.41
C GLU A 28 14.66 19.43 -22.09
N ARG A 29 15.20 18.22 -21.89
CA ARG A 29 14.84 17.36 -20.76
C ARG A 29 16.08 16.72 -20.16
N ILE A 30 16.03 16.51 -18.85
CA ILE A 30 17.01 15.73 -18.09
C ILE A 30 16.38 14.40 -17.66
N SER A 31 17.21 13.36 -17.52
CA SER A 31 16.81 12.06 -16.98
C SER A 31 17.25 11.94 -15.53
N VAL A 32 16.35 11.54 -14.64
CA VAL A 32 16.63 11.27 -13.24
C VAL A 32 16.18 9.84 -12.94
N SER A 33 17.11 9.05 -12.38
CA SER A 33 16.85 7.66 -11.98
C SER A 33 16.45 7.59 -10.51
N TYR A 34 15.49 6.71 -10.23
CA TYR A 34 15.00 6.42 -8.89
C TYR A 34 15.01 4.92 -8.65
N TRP A 35 15.46 4.48 -7.48
CA TRP A 35 15.53 3.08 -7.09
C TRP A 35 14.62 2.80 -5.91
N ASP A 36 13.79 1.75 -6.03
CA ASP A 36 12.99 1.25 -4.92
C ASP A 36 13.76 0.22 -4.08
N ALA A 37 13.20 -0.15 -2.93
CA ALA A 37 13.80 -1.12 -2.01
C ALA A 37 13.97 -2.54 -2.60
N LEU A 38 13.40 -2.83 -3.77
CA LEU A 38 13.58 -4.10 -4.49
C LEU A 38 14.69 -4.01 -5.55
N GLY A 39 15.32 -2.84 -5.70
CA GLY A 39 16.36 -2.57 -6.68
C GLY A 39 15.83 -2.24 -8.08
N ASN A 40 14.52 -2.02 -8.25
CA ASN A 40 13.99 -1.62 -9.55
C ASN A 40 14.34 -0.16 -9.83
N GLU A 41 14.86 0.10 -11.03
CA GLU A 41 15.12 1.45 -11.51
C GLU A 41 13.91 2.02 -12.26
N THR A 42 13.55 3.25 -11.92
CA THR A 42 12.54 4.05 -12.61
C THR A 42 13.17 5.34 -13.11
N VAL A 43 13.26 5.50 -14.43
CA VAL A 43 13.77 6.73 -15.04
C VAL A 43 12.61 7.69 -15.31
N ARG A 44 12.70 8.91 -14.75
CA ARG A 44 11.77 10.02 -15.03
C ARG A 44 12.49 11.13 -15.77
N HIS A 45 11.73 11.86 -16.57
CA HIS A 45 12.25 12.94 -17.39
C HIS A 45 11.59 14.26 -17.01
N PHE A 46 12.41 15.22 -16.60
CA PHE A 46 11.98 16.56 -16.21
C PHE A 46 12.46 17.59 -17.24
N ALA A 47 11.87 18.78 -17.25
CA ALA A 47 12.36 19.87 -18.09
C ALA A 47 13.74 20.30 -17.62
N ALA A 48 14.66 20.56 -18.55
CA ALA A 48 16.07 20.86 -18.19
C ALA A 48 16.25 22.22 -17.50
N ASN A 49 15.27 23.13 -17.62
CA ASN A 49 15.26 24.42 -16.95
C ASN A 49 14.58 24.40 -15.57
N LEU A 50 14.13 23.23 -15.12
CA LEU A 50 13.53 23.07 -13.80
C LEU A 50 14.64 23.11 -12.73
N PRO A 51 14.48 23.90 -11.64
CA PRO A 51 15.41 23.88 -10.51
C PRO A 51 15.51 22.47 -9.89
N GLU A 52 16.71 22.08 -9.44
CA GLU A 52 16.98 20.73 -8.91
C GLU A 52 16.13 20.41 -7.66
N ASP A 53 15.82 21.42 -6.85
CA ASP A 53 14.99 21.35 -5.65
C ASP A 53 13.50 21.20 -5.94
N GLU A 54 13.05 21.52 -7.15
CA GLU A 54 11.68 21.25 -7.60
C GLU A 54 11.51 19.84 -8.16
N ILE A 55 12.60 19.18 -8.52
CA ILE A 55 12.55 17.77 -8.91
C ILE A 55 12.27 16.95 -7.64
N PRO A 56 11.31 16.00 -7.63
CA PRO A 56 11.03 15.19 -6.45
C PRO A 56 12.24 14.32 -6.05
N GLU A 57 12.57 14.26 -4.76
CA GLU A 57 13.61 13.35 -4.26
C GLU A 57 13.12 11.89 -4.22
N ILE A 58 11.82 11.70 -3.98
CA ILE A 58 11.16 10.41 -3.86
C ILE A 58 9.93 10.39 -4.77
N ILE A 59 9.71 9.25 -5.45
CA ILE A 59 8.52 8.99 -6.26
C ILE A 59 7.92 7.63 -5.90
N ASP A 60 6.67 7.38 -6.30
CA ASP A 60 6.12 6.04 -6.28
C ASP A 60 6.60 5.25 -7.50
N SER A 61 7.25 4.10 -7.26
CA SER A 61 7.69 3.18 -8.30
C SER A 61 6.46 2.63 -9.04
N PRO A 62 6.37 2.79 -10.38
CA PRO A 62 5.26 2.23 -11.16
C PRO A 62 5.28 0.70 -11.20
N SER A 63 6.44 0.08 -10.94
CA SER A 63 6.61 -1.38 -10.98
C SER A 63 6.17 -2.04 -9.68
N SER A 64 6.51 -1.44 -8.52
CA SER A 64 6.29 -2.06 -7.21
C SER A 64 5.28 -1.32 -6.32
N GLY A 65 4.98 -0.05 -6.61
CA GLY A 65 4.21 0.84 -5.74
C GLY A 65 4.96 1.29 -4.48
N LEU A 66 6.24 0.90 -4.33
CA LEU A 66 7.09 1.31 -3.22
C LEU A 66 7.67 2.71 -3.49
N PRO A 67 8.04 3.46 -2.43
CA PRO A 67 8.83 4.67 -2.61
C PRO A 67 10.16 4.32 -3.28
N ALA A 68 10.59 5.18 -4.21
CA ALA A 68 11.84 5.09 -4.92
C ALA A 68 12.59 6.42 -4.82
N GLY A 69 13.88 6.38 -4.50
CA GLY A 69 14.72 7.56 -4.26
C GLY A 69 15.90 7.62 -5.23
N ARG A 70 16.59 8.76 -5.29
CA ARG A 70 17.71 8.99 -6.23
C ARG A 70 19.03 8.32 -5.83
N ASP A 71 19.13 7.80 -4.60
CA ASP A 71 20.29 7.03 -4.16
C ASP A 71 20.01 5.53 -4.34
N LYS A 72 20.77 4.89 -5.23
CA LYS A 72 20.67 3.47 -5.51
C LYS A 72 21.08 2.60 -4.33
N ASP A 73 22.09 3.02 -3.58
CA ASP A 73 22.68 2.23 -2.50
C ASP A 73 21.87 2.38 -1.20
N ASN A 74 21.05 3.43 -1.11
CA ASN A 74 20.19 3.70 0.05
C ASN A 74 18.75 4.06 -0.39
N PRO A 75 18.00 3.11 -1.00
CA PRO A 75 16.64 3.37 -1.45
C PRO A 75 15.70 3.59 -0.26
N PRO A 76 14.68 4.46 -0.39
CA PRO A 76 13.72 4.70 0.66
C PRO A 76 12.86 3.46 0.93
N SER A 77 12.53 3.23 2.19
CA SER A 77 11.61 2.17 2.62
C SER A 77 10.26 2.75 3.01
N VAL A 78 9.19 1.98 2.81
CA VAL A 78 7.85 2.34 3.31
C VAL A 78 7.92 2.55 4.82
N ALA A 79 7.49 3.71 5.29
CA ALA A 79 7.35 3.96 6.72
C ALA A 79 6.40 2.91 7.31
N LYS A 80 6.87 2.17 8.31
CA LYS A 80 6.01 1.20 9.00
C LYS A 80 4.88 1.98 9.67
N LEU A 81 3.66 1.78 9.21
CA LEU A 81 2.48 2.29 9.89
C LEU A 81 2.47 1.70 11.30
N GLU A 82 2.18 2.54 12.30
CA GLU A 82 1.93 2.03 13.63
C GLU A 82 0.77 1.02 13.55
N PRO A 83 0.91 -0.18 14.14
CA PRO A 83 -0.14 -1.17 14.07
C PRO A 83 -1.44 -0.60 14.66
N TYR A 84 -2.55 -0.74 13.93
CA TYR A 84 -3.85 -0.51 14.51
C TYR A 84 -4.03 -1.37 15.77
N LYS A 85 -4.84 -0.88 16.69
CA LYS A 85 -5.14 -1.58 17.93
C LYS A 85 -5.74 -2.96 17.65
N THR A 86 -5.07 -3.99 18.15
CA THR A 86 -5.48 -5.39 17.95
C THR A 86 -6.61 -5.78 18.90
N HIS A 87 -7.35 -6.84 18.59
CA HIS A 87 -8.36 -7.40 19.51
C HIS A 87 -7.77 -7.71 20.90
N LEU A 88 -6.55 -8.27 20.95
CA LEU A 88 -5.87 -8.55 22.20
C LEU A 88 -5.57 -7.26 22.98
N ALA A 89 -5.16 -6.18 22.30
CA ALA A 89 -4.94 -4.89 22.94
C ALA A 89 -6.24 -4.34 23.57
N TYR A 90 -7.38 -4.45 22.88
CA TYR A 90 -8.68 -4.10 23.47
C TYR A 90 -9.03 -4.95 24.69
N VAL A 91 -8.69 -6.24 24.69
CA VAL A 91 -8.92 -7.12 25.84
C VAL A 91 -8.05 -6.72 27.02
N LYS A 92 -6.76 -6.42 26.80
CA LYS A 92 -5.81 -6.03 27.84
C LYS A 92 -6.13 -4.71 28.53
N GLU A 93 -6.88 -3.82 27.90
CA GLU A 93 -7.32 -2.57 28.53
C GLU A 93 -8.46 -2.76 29.54
N ARG A 94 -9.21 -3.85 29.43
CA ARG A 94 -10.39 -4.14 30.28
C ARG A 94 -10.23 -5.37 31.16
N ARG A 95 -9.15 -6.14 30.99
CA ARG A 95 -8.84 -7.35 31.75
C ARG A 95 -7.40 -7.29 32.23
N THR A 96 -7.18 -7.62 33.50
CA THR A 96 -5.84 -7.79 34.06
C THR A 96 -5.26 -9.15 33.66
N GLU A 97 -3.95 -9.34 33.89
CA GLU A 97 -3.30 -10.63 33.68
C GLU A 97 -3.90 -11.72 34.58
N ASP A 98 -4.18 -11.41 35.86
CA ASP A 98 -4.81 -12.34 36.80
C ASP A 98 -6.20 -12.80 36.33
N GLU A 99 -7.04 -11.89 35.84
CA GLU A 99 -8.36 -12.24 35.28
C GLU A 99 -8.23 -13.12 34.04
N ALA A 100 -7.21 -12.89 33.21
CA ALA A 100 -6.96 -13.70 32.03
C ALA A 100 -6.49 -15.11 32.39
N GLU A 101 -5.67 -15.25 33.43
CA GLU A 101 -5.21 -16.54 33.95
C GLU A 101 -6.36 -17.36 34.52
N GLN A 102 -7.24 -16.74 35.32
CA GLN A 102 -8.44 -17.39 35.85
C GLN A 102 -9.36 -17.89 34.72
N LEU A 103 -9.64 -17.06 33.72
CA LEU A 103 -10.44 -17.44 32.56
C LEU A 103 -9.83 -18.62 31.78
N LEU A 104 -8.50 -18.66 31.69
CA LEU A 104 -7.79 -19.75 31.05
C LEU A 104 -7.92 -21.06 31.85
N GLU A 105 -7.74 -21.02 33.17
CA GLU A 105 -7.85 -22.21 34.02
C GLU A 105 -9.28 -22.77 34.03
N ASP A 106 -10.29 -21.90 34.07
CA ASP A 106 -11.71 -22.29 33.96
C ASP A 106 -11.98 -23.01 32.64
N ALA A 107 -11.51 -22.45 31.52
CA ALA A 107 -11.66 -23.04 30.19
C ALA A 107 -10.92 -24.39 30.08
N LEU A 108 -9.72 -24.50 30.65
CA LEU A 108 -8.93 -25.74 30.68
C LEU A 108 -9.63 -26.80 31.53
N THR A 109 -10.21 -26.43 32.66
CA THR A 109 -10.97 -27.33 33.54
C THR A 109 -12.18 -27.90 32.81
N GLN A 110 -12.98 -27.04 32.15
CA GLN A 110 -14.11 -27.47 31.33
C GLN A 110 -13.67 -28.41 30.18
N LEU A 111 -12.55 -28.10 29.53
CA LEU A 111 -11.99 -28.93 28.47
C LEU A 111 -11.56 -30.31 28.98
N ARG A 112 -10.91 -30.38 30.15
CA ARG A 112 -10.47 -31.62 30.80
C ARG A 112 -11.66 -32.48 31.23
N ALA A 113 -12.72 -31.86 31.77
CA ALA A 113 -13.96 -32.53 32.13
C ALA A 113 -14.63 -33.16 30.91
N ARG A 114 -14.78 -32.39 29.82
CA ARG A 114 -15.34 -32.88 28.55
C ARG A 114 -14.53 -34.03 27.94
N ARG A 115 -13.21 -34.03 28.14
CA ARG A 115 -12.29 -35.08 27.67
C ARG A 115 -12.19 -36.28 28.62
N GLY A 116 -12.94 -36.31 29.73
CA GLY A 116 -12.93 -37.40 30.71
C GLY A 116 -11.63 -37.54 31.50
N LYS A 117 -10.77 -36.51 31.51
CA LYS A 117 -9.47 -36.54 32.22
C LYS A 117 -9.55 -36.12 33.68
N LEU A 118 -10.65 -35.50 34.09
CA LEU A 118 -10.97 -35.27 35.51
C LEU A 118 -11.80 -36.47 35.98
N SER A 119 -11.12 -37.48 36.54
CA SER A 119 -11.79 -38.53 37.32
C SER A 119 -12.37 -37.85 38.57
N ALA A 120 -13.66 -38.05 38.82
CA ALA A 120 -14.34 -37.51 39.99
C ALA A 120 -13.67 -38.06 41.26
N THR A 121 -12.94 -37.22 41.96
CA THR A 121 -12.51 -37.50 43.32
C THR A 121 -13.75 -37.36 44.22
N ASN A 122 -14.18 -38.49 44.80
CA ASN A 122 -15.10 -38.55 45.93
C ASN A 122 -14.53 -37.81 47.15
#